data_AF-A0AAC9IK78-F1
#
_entry.id   AF-A0AAC9IK78-F1
#
_cell.length_a   1.000
_cell.length_b   1.000
_cell.length_c   1.000
_cell.angle_alpha   90.00
_cell.angle_beta   90.00
_cell.angle_gamma   90.00
#
_symmetry.space_group_name_H-M   'P 1'
#
loop_
_entity.id
_entity.type
_entity.pdbx_description
1 polymer ?
#
loop_
_entity_poly.entity_id
_entity_poly.type
_entity_poly.pdbx_seq_one_letter_code
_entity_poly.pdbx_strand_id
1 'polypeptide(L)'
;MEKRIFHNVIWDFSEELPETREELNQEVIAKQIRNFGNSDNWDPTEIIIDQPEVVICYDAIMYSKDDKYNNEEIIKFELLPHWKEAGSDRPEFYSTIHATLKADNNQNFPALELLYKLHEQFLNKGTPAKLYLDGLEKNEKPKNKYDYFVYIDFD
;
A
#
# COMPACT_ATOMS: atom_id res chain seq x y z
N MET A 1 17.09 -6.98 -12.84
CA MET A 1 15.90 -7.14 -11.98
C MET A 1 15.84 -5.85 -11.19
N GLU A 2 14.89 -4.97 -11.48
CA GLU A 2 14.75 -3.72 -10.75
C GLU A 2 14.44 -4.06 -9.29
N LYS A 3 15.22 -3.51 -8.36
CA LYS A 3 15.12 -3.83 -6.93
C LYS A 3 13.93 -3.04 -6.38
N ARG A 4 12.72 -3.60 -6.50
CA ARG A 4 11.53 -3.06 -5.83
C ARG A 4 11.65 -3.27 -4.32
N ILE A 5 11.31 -2.23 -3.57
CA ILE A 5 11.13 -2.31 -2.12
C ILE A 5 10.02 -3.32 -1.83
N PHE A 6 10.16 -4.14 -0.79
CA PHE A 6 9.18 -5.17 -0.41
C PHE A 6 8.87 -6.25 -1.47
N HIS A 7 9.65 -6.37 -2.55
CA HIS A 7 9.37 -7.36 -3.61
C HIS A 7 9.23 -8.81 -3.12
N ASN A 8 9.92 -9.17 -2.05
CA ASN A 8 9.85 -10.51 -1.47
C ASN A 8 9.04 -10.56 -0.18
N VAL A 9 8.35 -9.49 0.23
CA VAL A 9 7.58 -9.44 1.47
C VAL A 9 6.12 -9.74 1.18
N ILE A 10 5.59 -10.83 1.76
CA ILE A 10 4.17 -11.17 1.62
C ILE A 10 3.35 -10.36 2.61
N TRP A 11 2.44 -9.54 2.10
CA TRP A 11 1.46 -8.81 2.88
C TRP A 11 0.15 -8.63 2.09
N ASP A 12 -0.99 -8.77 2.78
CA ASP A 12 -2.32 -8.65 2.19
C ASP A 12 -3.03 -7.44 2.79
N PHE A 13 -3.30 -6.43 1.97
CA PHE A 13 -3.99 -5.22 2.41
C PHE A 13 -5.52 -5.40 2.54
N SER A 14 -6.06 -6.59 2.19
CA SER A 14 -7.48 -6.90 2.39
C SER A 14 -7.81 -7.42 3.79
N GLU A 15 -6.79 -7.81 4.56
CA GLU A 15 -6.96 -8.22 5.96
C GLU A 15 -7.17 -7.01 6.87
N GLU A 16 -7.70 -7.22 8.08
CA GLU A 16 -7.79 -6.15 9.07
C GLU A 16 -6.40 -5.69 9.50
N LEU A 17 -6.21 -4.37 9.62
CA LEU A 17 -4.98 -3.81 10.17
C LEU A 17 -4.86 -4.19 11.66
N PRO A 18 -3.75 -4.82 12.08
CA PRO A 18 -3.54 -5.10 13.50
C PRO A 18 -3.51 -3.82 14.35
N GLU A 19 -4.00 -3.91 15.59
CA GLU A 19 -4.13 -2.76 16.50
C GLU A 19 -2.76 -2.16 16.85
N THR A 20 -1.73 -3.00 16.92
CA THR A 20 -0.36 -2.60 17.27
C THR A 20 0.65 -2.95 16.16
N ARG A 21 1.78 -2.22 16.14
CA ARG A 21 2.88 -2.50 15.22
C ARG A 21 3.58 -3.81 15.56
N GLU A 22 3.60 -4.17 16.83
CA GLU A 22 4.11 -5.45 17.31
C GLU A 22 3.30 -6.61 16.74
N GLU A 23 1.96 -6.52 16.76
CA GLU A 23 1.08 -7.53 16.16
C GLU A 23 1.26 -7.60 14.65
N LEU A 24 1.27 -6.44 13.96
CA LEU A 24 1.58 -6.38 12.53
C LEU A 24 2.90 -7.11 12.22
N ASN A 25 3.96 -6.83 12.98
CA ASN A 25 5.26 -7.47 12.77
C ASN A 25 5.20 -8.99 12.95
N GLN A 26 4.50 -9.48 13.98
CA GLN A 26 4.34 -10.93 14.19
C GLN A 26 3.58 -11.59 13.03
N GLU A 27 2.54 -10.93 12.51
CA GLU A 27 1.78 -11.45 11.38
C GLU A 27 2.59 -11.48 10.09
N VAL A 28 3.36 -10.41 9.81
CA VAL A 28 4.28 -10.37 8.66
C VAL A 28 5.28 -11.52 8.76
N ILE A 29 5.91 -11.72 9.92
CA ILE A 29 6.86 -12.84 10.16
C ILE A 29 6.17 -14.19 9.92
N ALA A 30 4.98 -14.40 10.49
CA ALA A 30 4.24 -15.64 10.34
C ALA A 30 3.90 -15.92 8.86
N LYS A 31 3.52 -14.89 8.10
CA LYS A 31 3.28 -14.99 6.65
C LYS A 31 4.55 -15.34 5.89
N GLN A 32 5.69 -14.72 6.21
CA GLN A 32 6.96 -15.08 5.56
C GLN A 32 7.32 -16.54 5.84
N ILE A 33 7.26 -16.98 7.10
CA ILE A 33 7.56 -18.37 7.48
C ILE A 33 6.62 -19.35 6.79
N ARG A 34 5.32 -19.03 6.70
CA ARG A 34 4.34 -19.90 6.04
C ARG A 34 4.61 -20.07 4.54
N ASN A 35 5.05 -19.02 3.86
CA ASN A 35 5.23 -19.02 2.40
C ASN A 35 6.65 -19.41 1.97
N PHE A 36 7.68 -19.08 2.75
CA PHE A 36 9.09 -19.28 2.40
C PHE A 36 9.85 -20.22 3.35
N GLY A 37 9.25 -20.63 4.47
CA GLY A 37 9.88 -21.47 5.49
C GLY A 37 10.83 -20.71 6.44
N ASN A 38 11.02 -19.41 6.25
CA ASN A 38 11.82 -18.49 7.08
C ASN A 38 11.29 -17.05 6.93
N SER A 39 11.89 -16.09 7.63
CA SER A 39 11.56 -14.66 7.53
C SER A 39 12.77 -13.79 7.19
N ASP A 40 13.78 -14.35 6.52
CA ASP A 40 15.06 -13.68 6.23
C ASP A 40 14.88 -12.50 5.25
N ASN A 41 13.75 -12.49 4.55
CA ASN A 41 13.28 -11.43 3.66
C ASN A 41 12.64 -10.23 4.38
N TRP A 42 12.53 -10.28 5.72
CA TRP A 42 11.88 -9.24 6.52
C TRP A 42 12.77 -8.79 7.67
N ASP A 43 13.24 -7.55 7.60
CA ASP A 43 13.81 -6.82 8.74
C ASP A 43 12.92 -5.60 9.03
N PRO A 44 12.14 -5.62 10.13
CA PRO A 44 11.21 -4.53 10.44
C PRO A 44 11.91 -3.19 10.74
N THR A 45 13.20 -3.22 11.05
CA THR A 45 14.01 -2.05 11.42
C THR A 45 14.88 -1.53 10.28
N GLU A 46 14.94 -2.23 9.14
CA GLU A 46 15.66 -1.78 7.96
C GLU A 46 15.13 -0.42 7.52
N ILE A 47 16.02 0.56 7.32
CA ILE A 47 15.65 1.86 6.77
C ILE A 47 15.48 1.71 5.26
N ILE A 48 14.22 1.65 4.83
CA ILE A 48 13.84 1.40 3.45
C ILE A 48 13.79 2.71 2.64
N ILE A 49 13.43 3.82 3.30
CA ILE A 49 13.44 5.15 2.69
C ILE A 49 14.09 6.15 3.65
N ASP A 50 15.24 6.69 3.25
CA ASP A 50 16.00 7.68 4.02
C ASP A 50 15.53 9.12 3.74
N GLN A 51 14.24 9.38 3.96
CA GLN A 51 13.61 10.70 3.81
C GLN A 51 12.48 10.88 4.84
N PRO A 52 12.24 12.10 5.34
CA PRO A 52 11.25 12.35 6.39
C PRO A 52 9.81 12.36 5.89
N GLU A 53 9.61 12.57 4.60
CA GLU A 53 8.30 12.67 3.95
C GLU A 53 8.43 12.10 2.54
N VAL A 54 7.41 11.38 2.09
CA VAL A 54 7.31 10.84 0.72
C VAL A 54 5.90 10.95 0.19
N VAL A 55 5.77 11.10 -1.11
CA VAL A 55 4.51 10.95 -1.82
C VAL A 55 4.44 9.57 -2.47
N ILE A 56 3.51 8.75 -2.01
CA ILE A 56 3.25 7.43 -2.55
C ILE A 56 2.10 7.52 -3.55
N CYS A 57 2.28 6.96 -4.75
CA CYS A 57 1.22 6.78 -5.73
C CYS A 57 0.74 5.33 -5.69
N TYR A 58 -0.58 5.13 -5.68
CA TYR A 58 -1.17 3.80 -5.76
C TYR A 58 -2.52 3.86 -6.46
N ASP A 59 -2.95 2.71 -6.99
CA ASP A 59 -4.26 2.56 -7.58
C ASP A 59 -5.19 1.80 -6.62
N ALA A 60 -6.45 2.23 -6.55
CA ALA A 60 -7.46 1.61 -5.71
C ALA A 60 -8.87 1.81 -6.28
N ILE A 61 -9.80 0.96 -5.86
CA ILE A 61 -11.23 1.19 -6.10
C ILE A 61 -11.73 2.16 -5.03
N MET A 62 -12.54 3.13 -5.43
CA MET A 62 -13.26 4.05 -4.55
C MET A 62 -14.74 4.01 -4.88
N TYR A 63 -15.60 4.39 -3.93
CA TYR A 63 -17.04 4.47 -4.15
C TYR A 63 -17.53 5.92 -4.17
N SER A 64 -16.78 6.82 -3.54
CA SER A 64 -16.95 8.26 -3.57
C SER A 64 -15.58 8.96 -3.51
N LYS A 65 -15.52 10.22 -3.96
CA LYS A 65 -14.35 11.07 -3.72
C LYS A 65 -14.12 11.39 -2.24
N ASP A 66 -15.17 11.24 -1.43
CA ASP A 66 -15.11 11.46 0.02
C ASP A 66 -14.44 10.29 0.77
N ASP A 67 -14.19 9.15 0.11
CA ASP A 67 -13.46 8.01 0.69
C ASP A 67 -11.95 8.27 0.83
N LYS A 68 -11.49 9.46 0.46
CA LYS A 68 -10.08 9.86 0.56
C LYS A 68 -9.72 10.27 1.98
N TYR A 69 -8.49 9.98 2.38
CA TYR A 69 -7.92 10.53 3.61
C TYR A 69 -7.45 11.99 3.42
N ASN A 70 -7.13 12.66 4.52
CA ASN A 70 -6.69 14.05 4.52
C ASN A 70 -5.32 14.24 3.85
N ASN A 71 -4.46 13.22 3.91
CA ASN A 71 -3.15 13.18 3.28
C ASN A 71 -3.21 12.73 1.80
N GLU A 72 -4.41 12.54 1.24
CA GLU A 72 -4.60 12.04 -0.12
C GLU A 72 -5.10 13.10 -1.11
N GLU A 73 -4.52 13.06 -2.30
CA GLU A 73 -4.96 13.74 -3.50
C GLU A 73 -5.38 12.71 -4.55
N ILE A 74 -6.61 12.83 -5.07
CA ILE A 74 -7.12 11.96 -6.15
C ILE A 74 -6.65 12.53 -7.48
N ILE A 75 -5.78 11.79 -8.18
CA ILE A 75 -5.20 12.19 -9.48
C ILE A 75 -6.08 11.73 -10.64
N LYS A 76 -6.68 10.55 -10.48
CA LYS A 76 -7.57 9.93 -11.46
C LYS A 76 -8.78 9.34 -10.73
N PHE A 77 -9.97 9.47 -11.32
CA PHE A 77 -11.22 8.96 -10.76
C PHE A 77 -12.18 8.62 -11.90
N GLU A 78 -12.17 7.35 -12.33
CA GLU A 78 -12.92 6.88 -13.50
C GLU A 78 -13.91 5.79 -13.10
N LEU A 79 -15.17 5.92 -13.53
CA LEU A 79 -16.19 4.91 -13.27
C LEU A 79 -15.79 3.59 -13.91
N LEU A 80 -15.77 2.51 -13.13
CA LEU A 80 -15.54 1.17 -13.65
C LEU A 80 -16.76 0.73 -14.47
N PRO A 81 -16.60 0.39 -15.76
CA PRO A 81 -17.70 -0.16 -16.53
C PRO A 81 -18.11 -1.52 -15.93
N HIS A 82 -19.41 -1.83 -15.96
CA HIS A 82 -19.95 -3.10 -15.47
C HIS A 82 -19.84 -3.36 -13.95
N TRP A 83 -19.63 -2.33 -13.12
CA TRP A 83 -19.67 -2.48 -11.64
C TRP A 83 -20.94 -3.19 -11.12
N LYS A 84 -22.08 -3.00 -11.80
CA LYS A 84 -23.35 -3.71 -11.49
C LYS A 84 -23.30 -5.20 -11.79
N GLU A 85 -22.61 -5.60 -12.85
CA GLU A 85 -22.48 -7.01 -13.26
C GLU A 85 -21.50 -7.76 -12.35
N ALA A 86 -20.54 -7.03 -11.76
CA ALA A 86 -19.65 -7.52 -10.70
C ALA A 86 -20.35 -7.73 -9.33
N GLY A 87 -21.65 -7.47 -9.25
CA GLY A 87 -22.45 -7.66 -8.02
C GLY A 87 -22.31 -6.53 -7.00
N SER A 88 -21.68 -5.42 -7.36
CA SER A 88 -21.56 -4.25 -6.49
C SER A 88 -22.91 -3.52 -6.38
N ASP A 89 -23.26 -3.13 -5.17
CA ASP A 89 -24.51 -2.45 -4.84
C ASP A 89 -24.45 -0.93 -5.09
N ARG A 90 -23.25 -0.40 -5.37
CA ARG A 90 -22.99 1.02 -5.62
C ARG A 90 -21.91 1.23 -6.69
N PRO A 91 -21.83 2.42 -7.31
CA PRO A 91 -20.82 2.72 -8.32
C PRO A 91 -19.39 2.56 -7.79
N GLU A 92 -18.54 1.90 -8.56
CA GLU A 92 -17.12 1.73 -8.28
C GLU A 92 -16.27 2.56 -9.23
N PHE A 93 -15.19 3.15 -8.73
CA PHE A 93 -14.31 4.03 -9.47
C PHE A 93 -12.87 3.56 -9.36
N TYR A 94 -12.24 3.28 -10.49
CA TYR A 94 -10.81 3.09 -10.58
C TYR A 94 -10.13 4.44 -10.35
N SER A 95 -9.29 4.50 -9.33
CA SER A 95 -8.70 5.76 -8.88
C SER A 95 -7.19 5.63 -8.73
N THR A 96 -6.47 6.65 -9.17
CA THR A 96 -5.04 6.81 -8.91
C THR A 96 -4.91 7.91 -7.85
N ILE A 97 -4.22 7.59 -6.76
CA ILE A 97 -4.17 8.42 -5.55
C ILE A 97 -2.72 8.70 -5.20
N HIS A 98 -2.43 9.95 -4.87
CA HIS A 98 -1.17 10.33 -4.23
C HIS A 98 -1.43 10.53 -2.73
N ALA A 99 -0.71 9.79 -1.89
CA ALA A 99 -0.73 9.93 -0.43
C ALA A 99 0.61 10.47 0.05
N THR A 100 0.58 11.60 0.79
CA THR A 100 1.77 12.09 1.49
C THR A 100 1.90 11.34 2.81
N LEU A 101 2.99 10.60 2.98
CA LEU A 101 3.33 9.92 4.23
C LEU A 101 4.47 10.67 4.92
N LYS A 102 4.38 10.78 6.24
CA LYS A 102 5.44 11.36 7.08
C LYS A 102 6.00 10.30 8.01
N ALA A 103 7.31 10.27 8.12
CA ALA A 103 8.02 9.40 9.04
C ALA A 103 7.75 9.85 10.48
N ASP A 104 7.49 8.91 11.38
CA ASP A 104 7.18 9.19 12.78
C ASP A 104 8.35 9.89 13.48
N ASN A 105 9.58 9.52 13.12
CA ASN A 105 10.80 10.13 13.64
C ASN A 105 11.18 11.44 12.92
N ASN A 106 10.40 11.87 11.92
CA ASN A 106 10.67 13.01 11.04
C ASN A 106 12.04 12.95 10.33
N GLN A 107 12.56 11.75 10.05
CA GLN A 107 13.86 11.54 9.42
C GLN A 107 13.82 10.49 8.31
N ASN A 108 13.30 9.29 8.59
CA ASN A 108 13.32 8.16 7.66
C ASN A 108 12.26 7.10 8.01
N PHE A 109 11.96 6.22 7.06
CA PHE A 109 10.97 5.15 7.22
C PHE A 109 11.66 3.79 7.41
N PRO A 110 11.54 3.17 8.60
CA PRO A 110 11.74 1.75 8.78
C PRO A 110 10.70 0.93 8.01
N ALA A 111 11.06 -0.30 7.63
CA ALA A 111 10.19 -1.23 6.92
C ALA A 111 8.80 -1.41 7.56
N LEU A 112 8.76 -1.69 8.86
CA LEU A 112 7.50 -1.93 9.58
C LEU A 112 6.59 -0.70 9.58
N GLU A 113 7.17 0.48 9.77
CA GLU A 113 6.44 1.74 9.78
C GLU A 113 5.83 2.03 8.40
N LEU A 114 6.63 1.88 7.34
CA LEU A 114 6.16 2.09 5.98
C LEU A 114 5.03 1.13 5.63
N LEU A 115 5.18 -0.16 5.94
CA LEU A 115 4.15 -1.17 5.67
C LEU A 115 2.84 -0.87 6.40
N TYR A 116 2.93 -0.47 7.68
CA TYR A 116 1.77 -0.06 8.48
C TYR A 116 1.03 1.12 7.82
N LYS A 117 1.75 2.20 7.49
CA LYS A 117 1.17 3.40 6.87
C LYS A 117 0.60 3.13 5.49
N LEU A 118 1.22 2.23 4.72
CA LEU A 118 0.68 1.77 3.44
C LEU A 118 -0.66 1.06 3.64
N HIS A 119 -0.74 0.13 4.60
CA HIS A 119 -1.98 -0.58 4.90
C HIS A 119 -3.10 0.41 5.28
N GLU A 120 -2.81 1.42 6.10
CA GLU A 120 -3.78 2.47 6.44
C GLU A 120 -4.41 3.14 5.20
N GLN A 121 -3.67 3.28 4.08
CA GLN A 121 -4.22 3.90 2.88
C GLN A 121 -5.30 3.05 2.19
N PHE A 122 -5.30 1.74 2.43
CA PHE A 122 -6.21 0.77 1.79
C PHE A 122 -7.46 0.43 2.61
N LEU A 123 -7.52 0.72 3.92
CA LEU A 123 -8.62 0.31 4.81
C LEU A 123 -10.02 0.75 4.37
N ASN A 124 -10.15 1.95 3.79
CA ASN A 124 -11.44 2.51 3.35
C ASN A 124 -11.64 2.47 1.83
N LYS A 125 -10.83 1.69 1.12
CA LYS A 125 -10.91 1.55 -0.33
C LYS A 125 -11.70 0.30 -0.70
N GLY A 126 -12.18 0.23 -1.95
CA GLY A 126 -12.78 -0.97 -2.50
C GLY A 126 -11.73 -2.07 -2.61
N THR A 127 -11.83 -3.07 -1.75
CA THR A 127 -10.90 -4.18 -1.69
C THR A 127 -11.45 -5.34 -2.53
N PRO A 128 -10.71 -5.79 -3.57
CA PRO A 128 -10.92 -7.12 -4.11
C PRO A 128 -10.67 -8.17 -3.01
N ALA A 129 -11.06 -9.41 -3.28
CA ALA A 129 -10.96 -10.51 -2.29
C ALA A 129 -9.53 -10.74 -1.76
N LYS A 130 -8.51 -10.29 -2.50
CA LYS A 130 -7.09 -10.29 -2.15
C LYS A 130 -6.43 -9.04 -2.70
N LEU A 131 -5.49 -8.48 -1.94
CA LEU A 131 -4.78 -7.25 -2.31
C LEU A 131 -3.31 -7.36 -1.87
N TYR A 132 -2.52 -8.14 -2.61
CA TYR A 132 -1.15 -8.46 -2.20
C TYR A 132 -0.14 -7.40 -2.61
N LEU A 133 0.76 -7.06 -1.70
CA LEU A 133 1.90 -6.20 -2.00
C LEU A 133 2.89 -6.92 -2.95
N ASP A 134 3.07 -6.40 -4.17
CA ASP A 134 4.15 -6.83 -5.09
C ASP A 134 5.42 -5.97 -4.94
N GLY A 135 5.26 -4.75 -4.41
CA GLY A 135 6.38 -3.92 -3.95
C GLY A 135 6.25 -2.45 -4.35
N LEU A 136 7.25 -1.66 -3.96
CA LEU A 136 7.33 -0.24 -4.28
C LEU A 136 8.48 0.03 -5.24
N GLU A 137 8.19 0.81 -6.28
CA GLU A 137 9.19 1.23 -7.26
C GLU A 137 9.39 2.73 -7.16
N LYS A 138 10.65 3.14 -7.13
CA LYS A 138 10.99 4.56 -7.09
C LYS A 138 10.65 5.20 -8.43
N ASN A 139 9.97 6.35 -8.37
CA ASN A 139 9.72 7.15 -9.54
C ASN A 139 10.98 7.89 -9.98
N GLU A 140 11.53 7.51 -11.13
CA GLU A 140 12.66 8.22 -11.74
C GLU A 140 12.22 9.44 -12.57
N LYS A 141 10.90 9.65 -12.76
CA LYS A 141 10.33 10.69 -13.62
C LYS A 141 9.67 11.81 -12.80
N PRO A 142 10.35 12.95 -12.60
CA PRO A 142 9.87 14.02 -11.70
C PRO A 142 8.57 14.69 -12.13
N LYS A 143 8.11 14.50 -13.38
CA LYS A 143 6.86 15.09 -13.87
C LYS A 143 5.62 14.53 -13.17
N ASN A 144 5.71 13.33 -12.59
CA ASN A 144 4.55 12.66 -12.05
C ASN A 144 4.21 13.06 -10.61
N LYS A 145 5.02 13.91 -9.95
CA LYS A 145 4.77 14.46 -8.59
C LYS A 145 4.55 13.41 -7.48
N TYR A 146 5.04 12.19 -7.66
CA TYR A 146 5.13 11.17 -6.61
C TYR A 146 6.57 10.62 -6.54
N ASP A 147 6.95 10.06 -5.39
CA ASP A 147 8.28 9.49 -5.14
C ASP A 147 8.32 7.98 -5.39
N TYR A 148 7.27 7.26 -5.04
CA TYR A 148 7.17 5.81 -5.21
C TYR A 148 5.80 5.39 -5.73
N PHE A 149 5.76 4.38 -6.60
CA PHE A 149 4.51 3.71 -7.01
C PHE A 149 4.39 2.38 -6.26
N VAL A 150 3.20 2.10 -5.70
CA VAL A 150 2.87 0.82 -5.04
C VAL A 150 2.28 -0.11 -6.08
N TYR A 151 2.97 -1.22 -6.35
CA TYR A 151 2.44 -2.32 -7.11
C TYR A 151 1.71 -3.28 -6.19
N ILE A 152 0.50 -3.61 -6.62
CA ILE A 152 -0.38 -4.53 -5.93
C ILE A 152 -0.77 -5.60 -6.93
N ASP A 153 -0.74 -6.84 -6.48
CA ASP A 153 -1.26 -7.97 -7.24
C ASP A 153 -2.71 -8.28 -6.81
N PHE A 154 -3.54 -8.49 -7.81
CA PHE A 154 -4.96 -8.78 -7.67
C PHE A 154 -5.17 -10.24 -8.07
N ASP A 155 -5.11 -11.13 -7.07
CA ASP A 155 -5.20 -12.59 -7.23
C ASP A 155 -6.64 -13.11 -7.11
#